data_AF-A0A510E104-F1
#
_entry.id   AF-A0A510E104-F1
#
_cell.length_a   1.000
_cell.length_b   1.000
_cell.length_c   1.000
_cell.angle_alpha   90.00
_cell.angle_beta   90.00
_cell.angle_gamma   90.00
#
_symmetry.space_group_name_H-M   'P 1'
#
loop_
_entity.id
_entity.type
_entity.pdbx_description
1 polymer ?
#
loop_
_entity_poly.entity_id
_entity_poly.type
_entity_poly.pdbx_seq_one_letter_code
_entity_poly.pdbx_strand_id
1 'polypeptide(L)'
;MLKKLTTLAILLIMFFQPILSFSAVLSPEYVHMIEVKSLGVVTICFTSDEPSYATLYLGNQAFLRITSNSSTKVLLPQGEYEIKSNASQARLNYSWSKVSGETLVVGPNQSVIQWVTPYSSGSPFRITVNVVGNSTFNSYLYNSSFMLISANKTWAYDTLHLSPGSYGIVVNNPHNYSEEVCLNYVFDPSYVNPFVVANEDMPMGLASYGVMNDSGNVTTYEINTSSLLGYVNISQIRTLNSSQDLANPYSASIQLNGVVSNGDQQYFIQNVIYMNTFNDTYYLTMNVFNVSLDENSLIYVSSTSVKEFTFPFVGYLVLNVSQTNGESVMRSGFVNLTSEKTYWFSNYSVKGIFDFLVNGKNYTPGNVSRSGLFYDAELVIGGGGNGEVTSLKSYNGWLALLYLNGTRYVSFPSYYSFGADTKEGVDNMHVVYLGSGEAYSYTGKENLRELKPEGTPFPLPKVFGFEKINSTRFPNTTTLIHSGDNMEIELALVSVLSGVVAIVAVLKFRSSRGK
;
A
#
# COMPACT_ATOMS: atom_id res chain seq x y z
N MET A 1 5.13 11.27 -23.76
CA MET A 1 6.16 10.30 -24.21
C MET A 1 6.93 9.71 -23.04
N LEU A 2 7.41 10.51 -22.08
CA LEU A 2 8.12 10.06 -20.87
C LEU A 2 7.32 9.08 -19.97
N LYS A 3 5.99 9.23 -19.85
CA LYS A 3 5.11 8.34 -19.06
C LYS A 3 4.92 6.92 -19.62
N LYS A 4 5.17 6.70 -20.93
CA LYS A 4 5.19 5.33 -21.50
C LYS A 4 6.50 4.61 -21.19
N LEU A 5 7.56 5.34 -20.87
CA LEU A 5 8.86 4.77 -20.51
C LEU A 5 8.91 4.30 -19.05
N THR A 6 8.16 4.91 -18.11
CA THR A 6 8.16 4.50 -16.70
C THR A 6 7.42 3.19 -16.45
N THR A 7 6.24 2.97 -17.05
CA THR A 7 5.56 1.66 -16.98
C THR A 7 6.37 0.57 -17.69
N LEU A 8 7.07 0.93 -18.78
CA LEU A 8 7.97 0.01 -19.48
C LEU A 8 9.24 -0.28 -18.67
N ALA A 9 9.73 0.67 -17.87
CA ALA A 9 10.89 0.53 -16.99
C ALA A 9 10.58 -0.33 -15.75
N ILE A 10 9.38 -0.22 -15.16
CA ILE A 10 8.94 -1.09 -14.06
C ILE A 10 8.72 -2.53 -14.58
N LEU A 11 8.14 -2.69 -15.78
CA LEU A 11 8.12 -3.98 -16.48
C LEU A 11 9.52 -4.47 -16.84
N LEU A 12 10.50 -3.59 -17.07
CA LEU A 12 11.87 -3.98 -17.34
C LEU A 12 12.58 -4.45 -16.07
N ILE A 13 12.43 -3.76 -14.93
CA ILE A 13 13.20 -4.04 -13.70
C ILE A 13 12.70 -5.30 -12.97
N MET A 14 11.39 -5.60 -13.00
CA MET A 14 10.88 -6.87 -12.47
C MET A 14 11.27 -8.09 -13.31
N PHE A 15 11.69 -7.90 -14.56
CA PHE A 15 12.04 -8.99 -15.49
C PHE A 15 13.52 -9.01 -15.93
N PHE A 16 14.29 -7.93 -15.72
CA PHE A 16 15.72 -7.84 -16.02
C PHE A 16 16.53 -7.74 -14.71
N GLN A 17 16.69 -8.89 -14.05
CA GLN A 17 17.92 -9.15 -13.30
C GLN A 17 19.12 -9.11 -14.26
N PRO A 18 20.38 -8.89 -13.83
CA PRO A 18 21.52 -8.97 -14.73
C PRO A 18 21.53 -10.31 -15.46
N ILE A 19 21.17 -10.27 -16.75
CA ILE A 19 21.05 -11.45 -17.60
C ILE A 19 22.46 -11.78 -18.10
N LEU A 20 23.08 -12.77 -17.47
CA LEU A 20 24.32 -13.33 -18.01
C LEU A 20 23.94 -14.17 -19.22
N SER A 21 24.30 -13.70 -20.41
CA SER A 21 24.05 -14.39 -21.68
C SER A 21 25.31 -15.08 -22.16
N PHE A 22 25.17 -16.33 -22.61
CA PHE A 22 26.26 -17.18 -23.05
C PHE A 22 25.90 -17.83 -24.38
N SER A 23 26.93 -18.15 -25.18
CA SER A 23 26.80 -18.87 -26.44
C SER A 23 27.84 -19.98 -26.50
N ALA A 24 27.44 -21.14 -27.02
CA ALA A 24 28.31 -22.28 -27.28
C ALA A 24 27.96 -22.93 -28.62
N VAL A 25 28.94 -23.60 -29.23
CA VAL A 25 28.73 -24.48 -30.37
C VAL A 25 28.75 -25.91 -29.86
N LEU A 26 27.70 -26.67 -30.13
CA LEU A 26 27.57 -28.06 -29.74
C LEU A 26 27.85 -28.98 -30.93
N SER A 27 28.44 -30.12 -30.65
CA SER A 27 28.62 -31.27 -31.55
C SER A 27 28.47 -32.56 -30.73
N PRO A 28 28.36 -33.75 -31.34
CA PRO A 28 28.11 -34.99 -30.60
C PRO A 28 29.25 -35.36 -29.64
N GLU A 29 30.46 -34.87 -29.89
CA GLU A 29 31.66 -35.11 -29.07
C GLU A 29 31.87 -34.04 -27.99
N TYR A 30 31.12 -32.93 -28.06
CA TYR A 30 31.29 -31.80 -27.14
C TYR A 30 30.20 -31.78 -26.07
N VAL A 31 30.65 -31.74 -24.81
CA VAL A 31 29.79 -31.52 -23.64
C VAL A 31 30.00 -30.09 -23.17
N HIS A 32 28.93 -29.29 -23.17
CA HIS A 32 28.98 -27.94 -22.61
C HIS A 32 28.47 -27.95 -21.17
N MET A 33 29.13 -27.17 -20.30
CA MET A 33 28.76 -27.05 -18.89
C MET A 33 27.97 -25.77 -18.65
N ILE A 34 26.87 -25.87 -17.92
CA ILE A 34 26.08 -24.74 -17.43
C ILE A 34 26.15 -24.77 -15.90
N GLU A 35 26.85 -23.79 -15.33
CA GLU A 35 26.91 -23.59 -13.88
C GLU A 35 25.73 -22.72 -13.42
N VAL A 36 24.87 -23.26 -12.56
CA VAL A 36 23.78 -22.55 -11.92
C VAL A 36 24.16 -22.31 -10.46
N LYS A 37 24.44 -21.04 -10.11
CA LYS A 37 25.00 -20.67 -8.79
C LYS A 37 24.00 -20.72 -7.64
N SER A 38 22.71 -20.60 -7.95
CA SER A 38 21.59 -20.65 -7.02
C SER A 38 20.32 -20.92 -7.83
N LEU A 39 19.22 -21.30 -7.15
CA LEU A 39 17.92 -21.49 -7.81
C LEU A 39 17.64 -20.32 -8.75
N GLY A 40 17.39 -20.62 -10.02
CA GLY A 40 17.26 -19.59 -11.05
C GLY A 40 16.56 -20.07 -12.29
N VAL A 41 16.06 -19.10 -13.05
CA VAL A 41 15.43 -19.34 -14.34
C VAL A 41 16.51 -19.34 -15.41
N VAL A 42 16.61 -20.43 -16.15
CA VAL A 42 17.49 -20.54 -17.32
C VAL A 42 16.64 -20.53 -18.58
N THR A 43 16.89 -19.56 -19.45
CA THR A 43 16.34 -19.53 -20.81
C THR A 43 17.36 -20.16 -21.73
N ILE A 44 16.94 -21.17 -22.50
CA ILE A 44 17.80 -21.92 -23.42
C ILE A 44 17.20 -21.85 -24.82
N CYS A 45 18.01 -21.45 -25.79
CA CYS A 45 17.70 -21.46 -27.22
C CYS A 45 18.67 -22.40 -27.93
N PHE A 46 18.14 -23.44 -28.57
CA PHE A 46 18.92 -24.43 -29.29
C PHE A 46 18.59 -24.37 -30.79
N THR A 47 19.58 -24.07 -31.61
CA THR A 47 19.44 -23.84 -33.07
C THR A 47 20.31 -24.83 -33.83
N SER A 48 19.74 -25.50 -34.84
CA SER A 48 20.42 -26.52 -35.64
C SER A 48 19.81 -26.53 -37.04
N ASP A 49 20.65 -26.70 -38.06
CA ASP A 49 20.21 -26.78 -39.46
C ASP A 49 19.55 -28.13 -39.79
N GLU A 50 19.76 -29.13 -38.94
CA GLU A 50 19.13 -30.44 -39.03
C GLU A 50 18.19 -30.73 -37.85
N PRO A 51 17.17 -31.59 -38.02
CA PRO A 51 16.33 -32.07 -36.93
C PRO A 51 17.16 -32.79 -35.87
N SER A 52 17.29 -32.17 -34.71
CA SER A 52 18.15 -32.65 -33.63
C SER A 52 17.57 -32.28 -32.26
N TYR A 53 18.24 -32.67 -31.19
CA TYR A 53 17.92 -32.27 -29.84
C TYR A 53 19.19 -32.07 -29.00
N ALA A 54 19.03 -31.28 -27.94
CA ALA A 54 19.95 -31.23 -26.82
C ALA A 54 19.26 -31.77 -25.57
N THR A 55 20.01 -32.45 -24.71
CA THR A 55 19.53 -32.90 -23.41
C THR A 55 20.40 -32.28 -22.33
N LEU A 56 19.74 -31.63 -21.36
CA LEU A 56 20.33 -31.12 -20.14
C LEU A 56 20.33 -32.22 -19.08
N TYR A 57 21.46 -32.45 -18.44
CA TYR A 57 21.67 -33.46 -17.40
C TYR A 57 22.17 -32.82 -16.11
N LEU A 58 21.77 -33.38 -14.98
CA LEU A 58 22.40 -33.15 -13.68
C LEU A 58 22.93 -34.51 -13.20
N GLY A 59 24.25 -34.68 -13.22
CA GLY A 59 24.87 -36.00 -13.10
C GLY A 59 24.32 -36.97 -14.17
N ASN A 60 23.78 -38.11 -13.76
CA ASN A 60 23.25 -39.13 -14.66
C ASN A 60 21.76 -38.94 -15.02
N GLN A 61 21.09 -37.95 -14.44
CA GLN A 61 19.66 -37.73 -14.65
C GLN A 61 19.42 -36.73 -15.78
N ALA A 62 18.65 -37.13 -16.79
CA ALA A 62 18.17 -36.21 -17.81
C ALA A 62 17.08 -35.31 -17.22
N PHE A 63 17.31 -33.99 -17.27
CA PHE A 63 16.40 -32.97 -16.76
C PHE A 63 15.44 -32.46 -17.84
N LEU A 64 15.98 -32.10 -19.01
CA LEU A 64 15.20 -31.44 -20.05
C LEU A 64 15.73 -31.79 -21.43
N ARG A 65 14.82 -32.13 -22.35
CA ARG A 65 15.13 -32.29 -23.77
C ARG A 65 14.61 -31.10 -24.56
N ILE A 66 15.44 -30.56 -25.44
CA ILE A 66 15.18 -29.35 -26.20
C ILE A 66 15.36 -29.69 -27.68
N THR A 67 14.32 -29.51 -28.49
CA THR A 67 14.38 -29.82 -29.92
C THR A 67 15.04 -28.68 -30.70
N SER A 68 15.63 -29.00 -31.86
CA SER A 68 16.22 -28.03 -32.79
C SER A 68 15.26 -26.89 -33.10
N ASN A 69 15.78 -25.67 -33.15
CA ASN A 69 15.06 -24.44 -33.48
C ASN A 69 13.92 -24.13 -32.49
N SER A 70 14.18 -24.39 -31.21
CA SER A 70 13.26 -24.08 -30.12
C SER A 70 13.93 -23.31 -28.98
N SER A 71 13.10 -22.62 -28.21
CA SER A 71 13.49 -21.94 -26.98
C SER A 71 12.64 -22.43 -25.82
N THR A 72 13.24 -22.59 -24.66
CA THR A 72 12.54 -22.98 -23.43
C THR A 72 13.06 -22.20 -22.23
N LYS A 73 12.23 -22.09 -21.20
CA LYS A 73 12.62 -21.63 -19.87
C LYS A 73 12.41 -22.77 -18.88
N VAL A 74 13.34 -22.93 -17.96
CA VAL A 74 13.28 -23.96 -16.91
C VAL A 74 13.84 -23.41 -15.62
N LEU A 75 13.21 -23.79 -14.50
CA LEU A 75 13.71 -23.49 -13.16
C LEU A 75 14.74 -24.55 -12.79
N LEU A 76 15.98 -24.14 -12.54
CA LEU A 76 17.05 -25.05 -12.18
C LEU A 76 17.55 -24.77 -10.76
N PRO A 77 17.64 -25.79 -9.89
CA PRO A 77 18.35 -25.65 -8.63
C PRO A 77 19.85 -25.43 -8.86
N GLN A 78 20.54 -25.03 -7.80
CA GLN A 78 22.00 -24.89 -7.84
C GLN A 78 22.65 -26.21 -8.28
N GLY A 79 23.57 -26.13 -9.23
CA GLY A 79 24.27 -27.31 -9.74
C GLY A 79 25.04 -27.04 -11.02
N GLU A 80 25.84 -28.04 -11.39
CA GLU A 80 26.54 -28.08 -12.67
C GLU A 80 25.78 -29.00 -13.62
N TYR A 81 25.33 -28.43 -14.74
CA TYR A 81 24.53 -29.17 -15.72
C TYR A 81 25.35 -29.41 -16.97
N GLU A 82 25.30 -30.65 -17.46
CA GLU A 82 25.86 -31.02 -18.75
C GLU A 82 24.79 -30.87 -19.83
N ILE A 83 25.10 -30.20 -20.93
CA ILE A 83 24.25 -30.22 -22.12
C ILE A 83 24.95 -30.94 -23.26
N LYS A 84 24.27 -31.98 -23.75
CA LYS A 84 24.75 -32.86 -24.83
C LYS A 84 23.80 -32.78 -26.01
N SER A 85 24.33 -32.64 -27.22
CA SER A 85 23.51 -32.59 -28.44
C SER A 85 23.83 -33.78 -29.35
N ASN A 86 22.83 -34.25 -30.08
CA ASN A 86 23.03 -35.22 -31.16
C ASN A 86 23.22 -34.56 -32.54
N ALA A 87 23.21 -33.22 -32.62
CA ALA A 87 23.45 -32.51 -33.86
C ALA A 87 24.93 -32.58 -34.24
N SER A 88 25.22 -32.77 -35.52
CA SER A 88 26.55 -32.62 -36.12
C SER A 88 27.18 -31.28 -35.78
N GLN A 89 26.39 -30.21 -35.87
CA GLN A 89 26.72 -28.87 -35.40
C GLN A 89 25.45 -28.11 -35.00
N ALA A 90 25.46 -27.52 -33.81
CA ALA A 90 24.37 -26.69 -33.33
C ALA A 90 24.86 -25.48 -32.53
N ARG A 91 24.02 -24.44 -32.43
CA ARG A 91 24.26 -23.28 -31.58
C ARG A 91 23.37 -23.35 -30.35
N LEU A 92 23.99 -23.19 -29.19
CA LEU A 92 23.32 -23.02 -27.92
C LEU A 92 23.48 -21.57 -27.47
N ASN A 93 22.38 -20.86 -27.28
CA ASN A 93 22.38 -19.60 -26.54
C ASN A 93 21.60 -19.83 -25.25
N TYR A 94 22.13 -19.37 -24.12
CA TYR A 94 21.40 -19.45 -22.86
C TYR A 94 21.64 -18.24 -22.00
N SER A 95 20.70 -17.98 -21.11
CA SER A 95 20.83 -16.95 -20.11
C SER A 95 20.30 -17.40 -18.76
N TRP A 96 20.96 -16.97 -17.70
CA TRP A 96 20.53 -17.20 -16.32
C TRP A 96 20.05 -15.89 -15.69
N SER A 97 18.94 -15.98 -14.97
CA SER A 97 18.44 -14.93 -14.10
C SER A 97 18.04 -15.51 -12.75
N LYS A 98 18.30 -14.76 -11.67
CA LYS A 98 17.75 -15.09 -10.36
C LYS A 98 16.22 -15.15 -10.44
N VAL A 99 15.62 -16.03 -9.63
CA VAL A 99 14.16 -16.12 -9.50
C VAL A 99 13.58 -14.75 -9.10
N SER A 100 12.59 -14.28 -9.86
CA SER A 100 11.77 -13.11 -9.57
C SER A 100 10.34 -13.62 -9.34
N GLY A 101 9.89 -13.72 -8.10
CA GLY A 101 8.56 -14.25 -7.74
C GLY A 101 8.60 -15.23 -6.57
N GLU A 102 7.43 -15.79 -6.25
CA GLU A 102 7.27 -16.78 -5.19
C GLU A 102 7.54 -18.18 -5.74
N THR A 103 8.29 -18.99 -4.98
CA THR A 103 8.52 -20.40 -5.30
C THR A 103 7.50 -21.25 -4.56
N LEU A 104 6.77 -22.08 -5.32
CA LEU A 104 5.73 -22.96 -4.82
C LEU A 104 6.11 -24.41 -5.09
N VAL A 105 5.78 -25.31 -4.16
CA VAL A 105 5.89 -26.76 -4.35
C VAL A 105 4.50 -27.31 -4.62
N VAL A 106 4.30 -27.91 -5.80
CA VAL A 106 3.03 -28.52 -6.20
C VAL A 106 3.14 -30.04 -6.06
N GLY A 107 2.39 -30.61 -5.12
CA GLY A 107 2.43 -32.05 -4.87
C GLY A 107 1.99 -32.91 -6.07
N PRO A 108 2.27 -34.22 -6.04
CA PRO A 108 1.91 -35.15 -7.11
C PRO A 108 0.42 -35.12 -7.45
N ASN A 109 0.04 -34.95 -8.71
CA ASN A 109 -1.35 -34.88 -9.17
C ASN A 109 -2.19 -33.80 -8.45
N GLN A 110 -1.56 -32.77 -7.89
CA GLN A 110 -2.22 -31.69 -7.18
C GLN A 110 -2.19 -30.38 -7.98
N SER A 111 -2.97 -29.41 -7.51
CA SER A 111 -2.94 -28.05 -8.03
C SER A 111 -2.81 -27.07 -6.87
N VAL A 112 -2.08 -25.99 -7.11
CA VAL A 112 -2.05 -24.81 -6.25
C VAL A 112 -2.77 -23.67 -6.96
N ILE A 113 -3.53 -22.87 -6.19
CA ILE A 113 -4.23 -21.70 -6.71
C ILE A 113 -3.67 -20.48 -6.00
N GLN A 114 -3.18 -19.54 -6.77
CA GLN A 114 -2.84 -18.21 -6.29
C GLN A 114 -3.95 -17.22 -6.65
N TRP A 115 -4.61 -16.66 -5.65
CA TRP A 115 -5.62 -15.63 -5.86
C TRP A 115 -4.99 -14.25 -6.16
N VAL A 116 -5.60 -13.51 -7.09
CA VAL A 116 -5.24 -12.12 -7.43
C VAL A 116 -6.20 -11.14 -6.72
N THR A 117 -7.05 -11.64 -5.82
CA THR A 117 -7.92 -10.83 -4.98
C THR A 117 -7.14 -10.22 -3.81
N PRO A 118 -7.56 -9.05 -3.28
CA PRO A 118 -8.82 -8.37 -3.60
C PRO A 118 -8.76 -7.45 -4.82
N TYR A 119 -7.58 -7.04 -5.31
CA TYR A 119 -7.45 -5.98 -6.32
C TYR A 119 -8.06 -6.30 -7.68
N SER A 120 -8.05 -7.56 -8.09
CA SER A 120 -8.71 -8.00 -9.33
C SER A 120 -10.23 -7.72 -9.35
N SER A 121 -10.86 -7.51 -8.19
CA SER A 121 -12.29 -7.13 -8.11
C SER A 121 -12.54 -5.62 -8.30
N GLY A 122 -11.49 -4.80 -8.35
CA GLY A 122 -11.60 -3.35 -8.23
C GLY A 122 -11.95 -2.62 -9.53
N SER A 123 -11.10 -2.75 -10.54
CA SER A 123 -11.23 -2.06 -11.83
C SER A 123 -10.75 -2.99 -12.96
N PRO A 124 -11.09 -2.72 -14.24
CA PRO A 124 -10.51 -3.47 -15.34
C PRO A 124 -8.99 -3.39 -15.28
N PHE A 125 -8.31 -4.50 -15.55
CA PHE A 125 -6.87 -4.59 -15.33
C PHE A 125 -6.18 -5.37 -16.43
N ARG A 126 -4.89 -5.12 -16.58
CA ARG A 126 -3.97 -5.96 -17.32
C ARG A 126 -3.17 -6.80 -16.33
N ILE A 127 -3.08 -8.10 -16.56
CA ILE A 127 -2.21 -8.98 -15.78
C ILE A 127 -1.19 -9.64 -16.71
N THR A 128 0.08 -9.58 -16.32
CA THR A 128 1.14 -10.35 -16.97
C THR A 128 1.51 -11.48 -16.03
N VAL A 129 1.30 -12.73 -16.44
CA VAL A 129 1.61 -13.92 -15.62
C VAL A 129 2.85 -14.59 -16.19
N ASN A 130 3.79 -14.93 -15.32
CA ASN A 130 4.98 -15.71 -15.65
C ASN A 130 5.10 -16.88 -14.67
N VAL A 131 5.00 -18.10 -15.19
CA VAL A 131 5.19 -19.34 -14.42
C VAL A 131 6.36 -20.09 -15.03
N VAL A 132 7.33 -20.52 -14.21
CA VAL A 132 8.46 -21.32 -14.67
C VAL A 132 8.65 -22.49 -13.71
N GLY A 133 8.62 -23.71 -14.24
CA GLY A 133 8.75 -24.94 -13.50
C GLY A 133 10.09 -25.63 -13.73
N ASN A 134 10.47 -26.50 -12.80
CA ASN A 134 11.60 -27.40 -12.98
C ASN A 134 11.25 -28.58 -13.91
N SER A 135 9.97 -28.91 -14.06
CA SER A 135 9.44 -29.83 -15.05
C SER A 135 8.15 -29.28 -15.70
N THR A 136 7.47 -30.09 -16.51
CA THR A 136 6.26 -29.68 -17.26
C THR A 136 5.05 -29.58 -16.35
N PHE A 137 4.25 -28.53 -16.51
CA PHE A 137 3.01 -28.31 -15.76
C PHE A 137 1.89 -27.81 -16.67
N ASN A 138 0.68 -27.75 -16.12
CA ASN A 138 -0.45 -27.03 -16.72
C ASN A 138 -0.72 -25.76 -15.91
N SER A 139 -0.93 -24.63 -16.59
CA SER A 139 -1.31 -23.38 -15.95
C SER A 139 -2.53 -22.77 -16.62
N TYR A 140 -3.45 -22.30 -15.79
CA TYR A 140 -4.69 -21.69 -16.24
C TYR A 140 -5.09 -20.54 -15.32
N LEU A 141 -5.76 -19.56 -15.91
CA LEU A 141 -6.44 -18.51 -15.16
C LEU A 141 -7.87 -18.98 -14.88
N TYR A 142 -8.30 -18.86 -13.62
CA TYR A 142 -9.61 -19.26 -13.15
C TYR A 142 -10.43 -18.05 -12.73
N ASN A 143 -11.63 -17.88 -13.29
CA ASN A 143 -12.68 -16.98 -12.79
C ASN A 143 -14.04 -17.64 -13.06
N SER A 144 -14.38 -18.64 -12.26
CA SER A 144 -15.53 -19.56 -12.44
C SER A 144 -15.52 -20.40 -13.73
N SER A 145 -14.67 -20.06 -14.69
CA SER A 145 -14.30 -20.84 -15.87
C SER A 145 -12.77 -20.84 -15.98
N PHE A 146 -12.21 -21.92 -16.54
CA PHE A 146 -10.78 -22.02 -16.79
C PHE A 146 -10.42 -21.46 -18.16
N MET A 147 -9.51 -20.49 -18.16
CA MET A 147 -8.84 -19.99 -19.35
C MET A 147 -7.42 -20.57 -19.37
N LEU A 148 -7.13 -21.39 -20.38
CA LEU A 148 -5.82 -22.03 -20.50
C LEU A 148 -4.75 -20.99 -20.84
N ILE A 149 -3.69 -20.92 -20.04
CA ILE A 149 -2.48 -20.12 -20.33
C ILE A 149 -1.44 -21.01 -21.02
N SER A 150 -1.17 -22.18 -20.45
CA SER A 150 -0.18 -23.13 -20.96
C SER A 150 -0.52 -24.54 -20.51
N ALA A 151 -0.24 -25.54 -21.36
CA ALA A 151 -0.41 -26.96 -21.04
C ALA A 151 0.87 -27.72 -21.38
N ASN A 152 1.29 -28.59 -20.47
CA ASN A 152 2.43 -29.48 -20.62
C ASN A 152 3.72 -28.76 -21.08
N LYS A 153 4.04 -27.63 -20.43
CA LYS A 153 5.27 -26.86 -20.68
C LYS A 153 6.02 -26.61 -19.38
N THR A 154 7.33 -26.37 -19.47
CA THR A 154 8.15 -25.94 -18.33
C THR A 154 8.01 -24.46 -18.01
N TRP A 155 7.22 -23.72 -18.80
CA TRP A 155 6.96 -22.30 -18.56
C TRP A 155 5.65 -21.84 -19.21
N ALA A 156 5.15 -20.72 -18.71
CA ALA A 156 3.99 -19.99 -19.22
C ALA A 156 4.26 -18.49 -19.09
N TYR A 157 4.01 -17.73 -20.15
CA TYR A 157 4.07 -16.28 -20.13
C TYR A 157 2.91 -15.75 -20.96
N ASP A 158 2.04 -14.96 -20.35
CA ASP A 158 0.92 -14.36 -21.06
C ASP A 158 0.52 -13.02 -20.44
N THR A 159 -0.07 -12.15 -21.25
CA THR A 159 -0.60 -10.86 -20.85
C THR A 159 -2.07 -10.78 -21.23
N LEU A 160 -2.93 -10.65 -20.22
CA LEU A 160 -4.38 -10.70 -20.39
C LEU A 160 -4.99 -9.37 -19.94
N HIS A 161 -6.02 -8.93 -20.66
CA HIS A 161 -6.88 -7.81 -20.27
C HIS A 161 -8.20 -8.35 -19.74
N LEU A 162 -8.52 -8.02 -18.49
CA LEU A 162 -9.60 -8.65 -17.75
C LEU A 162 -10.51 -7.58 -17.13
N SER A 163 -11.81 -7.88 -17.10
CA SER A 163 -12.79 -7.11 -16.35
C SER A 163 -12.63 -7.38 -14.84
N PRO A 164 -13.19 -6.52 -13.96
CA PRO A 164 -13.20 -6.80 -12.53
C PRO A 164 -13.82 -8.16 -12.20
N GLY A 165 -13.21 -8.91 -11.30
CA GLY A 165 -13.70 -10.23 -10.88
C GLY A 165 -12.75 -10.93 -9.92
N SER A 166 -13.13 -12.14 -9.49
CA SER A 166 -12.26 -12.99 -8.66
C SER A 166 -11.44 -13.92 -9.54
N TYR A 167 -10.14 -13.65 -9.64
CA TYR A 167 -9.24 -14.41 -10.49
C TYR A 167 -8.21 -15.18 -9.66
N GLY A 168 -7.98 -16.44 -10.04
CA GLY A 168 -6.90 -17.27 -9.51
C GLY A 168 -5.98 -17.77 -10.62
N ILE A 169 -4.67 -17.67 -10.43
CA ILE A 169 -3.68 -18.33 -11.28
C ILE A 169 -3.48 -19.73 -10.71
N VAL A 170 -3.79 -20.75 -11.49
CA VAL A 170 -3.68 -22.13 -11.06
C VAL A 170 -2.49 -22.78 -11.74
N VAL A 171 -1.71 -23.52 -10.95
CA VAL A 171 -0.64 -24.38 -11.44
C VAL A 171 -0.97 -25.81 -11.04
N ASN A 172 -1.13 -26.66 -12.04
CA ASN A 172 -1.45 -28.07 -11.90
C ASN A 172 -0.24 -28.92 -12.27
N ASN A 173 0.11 -29.84 -11.38
CA ASN A 173 1.14 -30.84 -11.58
C ASN A 173 0.48 -32.14 -12.06
N PRO A 174 0.71 -32.57 -13.32
CA PRO A 174 0.15 -33.81 -13.85
C PRO A 174 0.99 -35.06 -13.50
N HIS A 175 2.10 -34.91 -12.79
CA HIS A 175 3.06 -35.98 -12.53
C HIS A 175 2.85 -36.65 -11.17
N ASN A 176 3.50 -37.80 -11.00
CA ASN A 176 3.49 -38.58 -9.76
C ASN A 176 4.60 -38.18 -8.76
N TYR A 177 5.32 -37.09 -9.01
CA TYR A 177 6.33 -36.49 -8.14
C TYR A 177 6.04 -35.00 -7.95
N SER A 178 6.61 -34.38 -6.91
CA SER A 178 6.40 -32.95 -6.64
C SER A 178 7.15 -32.05 -7.64
N GLU A 179 6.52 -30.96 -8.03
CA GLU A 179 7.07 -29.94 -8.92
C GLU A 179 7.42 -28.68 -8.13
N GLU A 180 8.52 -28.03 -8.50
CA GLU A 180 8.87 -26.71 -7.99
C GLU A 180 8.63 -25.69 -9.10
N VAL A 181 7.80 -24.69 -8.81
CA VAL A 181 7.40 -23.66 -9.77
C VAL A 181 7.64 -22.28 -9.18
N CYS A 182 8.25 -21.40 -9.95
CA CYS A 182 8.25 -19.98 -9.66
C CYS A 182 7.04 -19.33 -10.32
N LEU A 183 6.24 -18.62 -9.53
CA LEU A 183 5.11 -17.82 -9.96
C LEU A 183 5.41 -16.34 -9.74
N ASN A 184 5.28 -15.55 -10.79
CA ASN A 184 5.27 -14.10 -10.72
C ASN A 184 4.13 -13.54 -11.55
N TYR A 185 3.54 -12.44 -11.09
CA TYR A 185 2.59 -11.69 -11.90
C TYR A 185 2.76 -10.19 -11.68
N VAL A 186 2.51 -9.43 -12.74
CA VAL A 186 2.39 -7.98 -12.68
C VAL A 186 0.93 -7.62 -12.85
N PHE A 187 0.39 -6.90 -11.87
CA PHE A 187 -0.98 -6.42 -11.86
C PHE A 187 -1.01 -4.91 -12.18
N ASP A 188 -1.71 -4.54 -13.25
CA ASP A 188 -1.77 -3.17 -13.77
C ASP A 188 -3.26 -2.76 -13.91
N PRO A 189 -3.86 -2.19 -12.85
CA PRO A 189 -5.26 -1.80 -12.85
C PRO A 189 -5.47 -0.50 -13.63
N SER A 190 -6.68 -0.31 -14.17
CA SER A 190 -7.05 0.97 -14.80
C SER A 190 -7.07 2.12 -13.78
N TYR A 191 -7.42 1.80 -12.54
CA TYR A 191 -7.35 2.66 -11.35
C TYR A 191 -7.37 1.79 -10.08
N VAL A 192 -6.77 2.28 -9.00
CA VAL A 192 -6.93 1.66 -7.68
C VAL A 192 -8.36 1.86 -7.18
N ASN A 193 -8.96 0.84 -6.61
CA ASN A 193 -10.32 0.92 -6.10
C ASN A 193 -10.27 0.79 -4.56
N PRO A 194 -10.50 1.89 -3.81
CA PRO A 194 -10.46 1.87 -2.34
C PRO A 194 -11.43 0.88 -1.71
N PHE A 195 -12.53 0.55 -2.40
CA PHE A 195 -13.57 -0.33 -1.87
C PHE A 195 -13.21 -1.82 -1.92
N VAL A 196 -12.08 -2.22 -2.51
CA VAL A 196 -11.67 -3.64 -2.58
C VAL A 196 -11.30 -4.23 -1.22
N VAL A 197 -10.92 -3.39 -0.26
CA VAL A 197 -10.59 -3.80 1.11
C VAL A 197 -11.57 -3.25 2.15
N ALA A 198 -12.47 -2.34 1.74
CA ALA A 198 -13.38 -1.66 2.64
C ALA A 198 -14.38 -2.63 3.29
N ASN A 199 -14.47 -2.58 4.61
CA ASN A 199 -15.41 -3.35 5.43
C ASN A 199 -15.85 -2.54 6.67
N GLU A 200 -16.64 -3.11 7.58
CA GLU A 200 -17.14 -2.37 8.75
C GLU A 200 -16.08 -2.06 9.81
N ASP A 201 -14.91 -2.70 9.74
CA ASP A 201 -13.80 -2.57 10.69
C ASP A 201 -12.70 -1.62 10.20
N MET A 202 -12.99 -0.73 9.24
CA MET A 202 -11.95 0.17 8.72
C MET A 202 -11.60 1.27 9.73
N PRO A 203 -10.35 1.78 9.73
CA PRO A 203 -10.04 3.06 10.34
C PRO A 203 -10.86 4.17 9.67
N MET A 204 -11.43 5.10 10.44
CA MET A 204 -12.37 6.11 9.94
C MET A 204 -11.77 7.52 10.02
N GLY A 205 -11.97 8.34 8.98
CA GLY A 205 -11.41 9.69 8.93
C GLY A 205 -11.38 10.26 7.52
N LEU A 206 -10.23 10.83 7.13
CA LEU A 206 -9.97 11.35 5.79
C LEU A 206 -8.82 10.56 5.15
N ALA A 207 -9.06 9.96 3.99
CA ALA A 207 -8.00 9.35 3.18
C ALA A 207 -8.07 9.79 1.73
N SER A 208 -6.92 9.89 1.07
CA SER A 208 -6.79 10.25 -0.34
C SER A 208 -6.01 9.18 -1.09
N TYR A 209 -6.72 8.38 -1.90
CA TYR A 209 -6.16 7.27 -2.68
C TYR A 209 -5.72 7.65 -4.10
N GLY A 210 -5.73 8.94 -4.47
CA GLY A 210 -5.39 9.35 -5.83
C GLY A 210 -6.50 9.11 -6.87
N VAL A 211 -7.71 8.76 -6.45
CA VAL A 211 -8.84 8.49 -7.34
C VAL A 211 -10.05 9.36 -7.02
N MET A 212 -10.78 9.76 -8.05
CA MET A 212 -12.02 10.52 -7.95
C MET A 212 -13.09 9.83 -8.77
N ASN A 213 -14.27 9.62 -8.19
CA ASN A 213 -15.44 9.17 -8.92
C ASN A 213 -16.42 10.35 -9.06
N ASP A 214 -16.58 10.85 -10.29
CA ASP A 214 -17.62 11.81 -10.61
C ASP A 214 -18.72 11.12 -11.40
N SER A 215 -19.83 10.83 -10.71
CA SER A 215 -21.05 10.30 -11.34
C SER A 215 -20.81 9.00 -12.15
N GLY A 216 -19.90 8.13 -11.69
CA GLY A 216 -19.53 6.89 -12.34
C GLY A 216 -18.30 7.00 -13.26
N ASN A 217 -17.82 8.21 -13.53
CA ASN A 217 -16.59 8.42 -14.28
C ASN A 217 -15.39 8.50 -13.32
N VAL A 218 -14.59 7.44 -13.30
CA VAL A 218 -13.41 7.35 -12.43
C VAL A 218 -12.21 7.98 -13.11
N THR A 219 -11.59 8.94 -12.44
CA THR A 219 -10.33 9.56 -12.87
C THR A 219 -9.28 9.43 -11.79
N THR A 220 -8.01 9.41 -12.21
CA THR A 220 -6.86 9.25 -11.32
C THR A 220 -6.01 10.52 -11.30
N TYR A 221 -5.45 10.85 -10.16
CA TYR A 221 -4.40 11.85 -9.99
C TYR A 221 -3.20 11.26 -9.25
N GLU A 222 -2.09 11.99 -9.33
CA GLU A 222 -0.83 11.65 -8.68
C GLU A 222 -0.31 12.91 -8.00
N ILE A 223 0.07 12.80 -6.73
CA ILE A 223 0.68 13.88 -5.96
C ILE A 223 1.99 13.36 -5.39
N ASN A 224 3.06 14.08 -5.69
CA ASN A 224 4.34 13.96 -5.01
C ASN A 224 4.50 15.20 -4.10
N THR A 225 4.81 14.97 -2.83
CA THR A 225 4.94 16.03 -1.81
C THR A 225 6.01 15.68 -0.78
N SER A 226 6.71 16.69 -0.28
CA SER A 226 7.67 16.52 0.81
C SER A 226 7.02 16.56 2.20
N SER A 227 5.72 16.84 2.31
CA SER A 227 5.04 16.84 3.61
C SER A 227 3.53 16.62 3.53
N LEU A 228 3.03 15.95 4.57
CA LEU A 228 1.63 15.77 4.90
C LEU A 228 1.34 16.44 6.24
N LEU A 229 0.15 17.03 6.37
CA LEU A 229 -0.33 17.70 7.56
C LEU A 229 -1.71 17.17 7.93
N GLY A 230 -1.83 16.69 9.17
CA GLY A 230 -3.09 16.34 9.80
C GLY A 230 -3.44 17.37 10.87
N TYR A 231 -4.64 17.94 10.84
CA TYR A 231 -5.19 18.73 11.92
C TYR A 231 -6.22 17.92 12.69
N VAL A 232 -6.18 18.01 14.01
CA VAL A 232 -7.20 17.44 14.89
C VAL A 232 -7.66 18.44 15.94
N ASN A 233 -8.96 18.45 16.19
CA ASN A 233 -9.59 19.14 17.31
C ASN A 233 -10.70 18.26 17.86
N ILE A 234 -10.38 17.49 18.89
CA ILE A 234 -11.28 16.50 19.47
C ILE A 234 -11.84 17.08 20.76
N SER A 235 -13.17 17.17 20.87
CA SER A 235 -13.83 17.64 22.09
C SER A 235 -14.21 16.51 23.05
N GLN A 236 -14.23 15.28 22.56
CA GLN A 236 -14.56 14.08 23.32
C GLN A 236 -14.04 12.84 22.61
N ILE A 237 -13.42 11.91 23.35
CA ILE A 237 -13.16 10.54 22.90
C ILE A 237 -13.18 9.57 24.10
N ARG A 238 -13.98 8.50 23.98
CA ARG A 238 -14.03 7.35 24.88
C ARG A 238 -14.22 6.08 24.06
N THR A 239 -13.38 5.10 24.31
CA THR A 239 -13.43 3.80 23.63
C THR A 239 -13.61 2.65 24.62
N LEU A 240 -14.15 1.54 24.12
CA LEU A 240 -14.17 0.27 24.84
C LEU A 240 -14.26 -0.88 23.85
N ASN A 241 -13.23 -1.73 23.85
CA ASN A 241 -13.24 -3.04 23.22
C ASN A 241 -13.00 -4.12 24.27
N SER A 242 -14.07 -4.77 24.72
CA SER A 242 -13.98 -5.88 25.67
C SER A 242 -13.83 -7.25 25.00
N SER A 243 -13.81 -7.29 23.66
CA SER A 243 -13.94 -8.52 22.88
C SER A 243 -12.60 -9.05 22.36
N GLN A 244 -11.56 -8.20 22.32
CA GLN A 244 -10.23 -8.54 21.84
C GLN A 244 -9.18 -8.21 22.91
N ASP A 245 -8.19 -9.10 23.08
CA ASP A 245 -7.02 -8.89 23.94
C ASP A 245 -5.77 -8.61 23.09
N LEU A 246 -5.90 -7.65 22.17
CA LEU A 246 -4.83 -7.24 21.24
C LEU A 246 -4.14 -5.95 21.70
N ALA A 247 -4.86 -5.07 22.39
CA ALA A 247 -4.41 -3.80 22.92
C ALA A 247 -5.18 -3.46 24.19
N ASN A 248 -4.86 -2.33 24.84
CA ASN A 248 -5.64 -1.88 25.99
C ASN A 248 -7.11 -1.65 25.56
N PRO A 249 -8.11 -2.20 26.27
CA PRO A 249 -9.50 -2.13 25.84
C PRO A 249 -10.06 -0.71 25.76
N TYR A 250 -9.41 0.27 26.43
CA TYR A 250 -9.81 1.68 26.41
C TYR A 250 -8.94 2.54 25.49
N SER A 251 -8.20 1.91 24.58
CA SER A 251 -7.30 2.64 23.69
C SER A 251 -7.90 2.97 22.33
N ALA A 252 -7.33 4.00 21.72
CA ALA A 252 -7.62 4.46 20.38
C ALA A 252 -6.33 5.07 19.80
N SER A 253 -6.29 5.25 18.50
CA SER A 253 -5.20 5.95 17.84
C SER A 253 -5.72 7.01 16.87
N ILE A 254 -4.99 8.11 16.76
CA ILE A 254 -5.11 9.09 15.69
C ILE A 254 -3.86 8.93 14.83
N GLN A 255 -4.02 8.59 13.56
CA GLN A 255 -2.92 8.21 12.70
C GLN A 255 -2.86 9.13 11.48
N LEU A 256 -1.76 9.87 11.32
CA LEU A 256 -1.39 10.48 10.05
C LEU A 256 -0.44 9.54 9.33
N ASN A 257 -0.90 8.95 8.24
CA ASN A 257 -0.19 7.93 7.47
C ASN A 257 0.15 8.44 6.06
N GLY A 258 1.22 7.89 5.49
CA GLY A 258 1.50 8.06 4.07
C GLY A 258 2.66 7.19 3.58
N VAL A 259 2.67 6.95 2.27
CA VAL A 259 3.73 6.17 1.61
C VAL A 259 4.75 7.11 0.98
N VAL A 260 6.04 6.89 1.24
CA VAL A 260 7.13 7.55 0.52
C VAL A 260 7.74 6.62 -0.51
N SER A 261 8.11 7.13 -1.68
CA SER A 261 8.75 6.32 -2.72
C SER A 261 9.82 7.08 -3.50
N ASN A 262 10.82 6.34 -3.97
CA ASN A 262 11.80 6.78 -4.97
C ASN A 262 11.62 6.08 -6.33
N GLY A 263 10.53 5.33 -6.51
CA GLY A 263 10.28 4.45 -7.66
C GLY A 263 10.59 2.98 -7.37
N ASP A 264 11.80 2.67 -6.88
CA ASP A 264 12.25 1.30 -6.65
C ASP A 264 11.96 0.80 -5.22
N GLN A 265 11.95 1.71 -4.27
CA GLN A 265 11.71 1.47 -2.85
C GLN A 265 10.51 2.28 -2.36
N GLN A 266 9.80 1.69 -1.41
CA GLN A 266 8.61 2.24 -0.78
C GLN A 266 8.66 2.02 0.72
N TYR A 267 8.30 3.04 1.48
CA TYR A 267 8.13 2.94 2.93
C TYR A 267 6.77 3.51 3.34
N PHE A 268 6.03 2.75 4.14
CA PHE A 268 4.80 3.22 4.77
C PHE A 268 5.15 3.82 6.13
N ILE A 269 4.76 5.08 6.35
CA ILE A 269 5.12 5.86 7.54
C ILE A 269 3.86 6.23 8.29
N GLN A 270 3.86 5.97 9.59
CA GLN A 270 2.78 6.38 10.49
C GLN A 270 3.30 7.38 11.51
N ASN A 271 2.59 8.50 11.69
CA ASN A 271 2.71 9.40 12.83
C ASN A 271 1.44 9.25 13.67
N VAL A 272 1.56 8.60 14.83
CA VAL A 272 0.44 8.11 15.61
C VAL A 272 0.39 8.78 16.97
N ILE A 273 -0.77 9.30 17.34
CA ILE A 273 -1.12 9.63 18.71
C ILE A 273 -1.87 8.43 19.27
N TYR A 274 -1.22 7.63 20.11
CA TYR A 274 -1.89 6.60 20.87
C TYR A 274 -2.56 7.25 22.09
N MET A 275 -3.83 6.95 22.33
CA MET A 275 -4.61 7.48 23.45
C MET A 275 -5.15 6.34 24.30
N ASN A 276 -4.94 6.41 25.62
CA ASN A 276 -5.73 5.67 26.60
C ASN A 276 -6.85 6.59 27.10
N THR A 277 -8.08 6.27 26.71
CA THR A 277 -9.24 7.12 26.94
C THR A 277 -9.87 6.94 28.33
N PHE A 278 -9.41 5.95 29.11
CA PHE A 278 -9.84 5.77 30.50
C PHE A 278 -8.97 6.58 31.46
N ASN A 279 -7.66 6.58 31.25
CA ASN A 279 -6.69 7.32 32.07
C ASN A 279 -6.43 8.74 31.57
N ASP A 280 -7.05 9.16 30.47
CA ASP A 280 -6.80 10.44 29.80
C ASP A 280 -5.31 10.70 29.51
N THR A 281 -4.62 9.66 29.01
CA THR A 281 -3.20 9.73 28.67
C THR A 281 -2.94 9.44 27.19
N TYR A 282 -1.87 10.01 26.64
CA TYR A 282 -1.40 9.76 25.29
C TYR A 282 0.12 9.67 25.21
N TYR A 283 0.62 9.04 24.16
CA TYR A 283 2.00 9.17 23.72
C TYR A 283 2.04 9.21 22.19
N LEU A 284 3.14 9.74 21.65
CA LEU A 284 3.37 9.79 20.21
C LEU A 284 4.22 8.60 19.81
N THR A 285 3.92 8.00 18.66
CA THR A 285 4.80 6.99 18.05
C THR A 285 4.95 7.21 16.55
N MET A 286 6.13 6.91 16.04
CA MET A 286 6.44 6.86 14.62
C MET A 286 6.80 5.42 14.27
N ASN A 287 6.11 4.88 13.27
CA ASN A 287 6.42 3.58 12.70
C ASN A 287 6.86 3.76 11.25
N VAL A 288 7.91 3.08 10.84
CA VAL A 288 8.29 2.96 9.42
C VAL A 288 8.29 1.49 9.06
N PHE A 289 7.47 1.16 8.07
CA PHE A 289 7.44 -0.15 7.45
C PHE A 289 8.18 -0.08 6.12
N ASN A 290 9.10 -1.01 5.88
CA ASN A 290 9.45 -1.31 4.51
C ASN A 290 8.19 -1.88 3.85
N VAL A 291 7.84 -1.37 2.67
CA VAL A 291 6.79 -1.89 1.78
C VAL A 291 7.32 -2.07 0.35
N SER A 292 8.66 -2.09 0.22
CA SER A 292 9.37 -2.38 -1.04
C SER A 292 9.39 -3.88 -1.28
N LEU A 293 9.23 -4.30 -2.54
CA LEU A 293 9.49 -5.67 -2.99
C LEU A 293 8.95 -6.74 -2.02
N ASP A 294 7.72 -6.53 -1.55
CA ASP A 294 6.92 -7.46 -0.74
C ASP A 294 7.29 -7.60 0.74
N GLU A 295 8.31 -6.89 1.21
CA GLU A 295 8.55 -6.79 2.64
C GLU A 295 7.48 -5.87 3.20
N ASN A 296 6.52 -6.36 4.00
CA ASN A 296 5.70 -5.50 4.87
C ASN A 296 6.23 -5.66 6.29
N SER A 297 7.40 -5.06 6.53
CA SER A 297 8.20 -5.28 7.72
C SER A 297 8.39 -3.98 8.48
N LEU A 298 8.10 -4.01 9.78
CA LEU A 298 8.38 -2.89 10.67
C LEU A 298 9.90 -2.79 10.86
N ILE A 299 10.50 -1.72 10.33
CA ILE A 299 11.96 -1.52 10.35
C ILE A 299 12.40 -0.45 11.34
N TYR A 300 11.47 0.39 11.80
CA TYR A 300 11.77 1.43 12.76
C TYR A 300 10.54 1.80 13.60
N VAL A 301 10.76 1.97 14.89
CA VAL A 301 9.77 2.48 15.86
C VAL A 301 10.44 3.50 16.76
N SER A 302 9.74 4.60 17.04
CA SER A 302 10.15 5.57 18.05
C SER A 302 8.94 6.12 18.77
N SER A 303 8.99 6.19 20.10
CA SER A 303 7.85 6.63 20.91
C SER A 303 8.28 7.59 21.99
N THR A 304 7.40 8.54 22.35
CA THR A 304 7.63 9.47 23.46
C THR A 304 7.23 8.87 24.79
N SER A 305 7.59 9.54 25.89
CA SER A 305 6.98 9.28 27.18
C SER A 305 5.48 9.58 27.17
N VAL A 306 4.74 8.87 28.02
CA VAL A 306 3.31 9.10 28.27
C VAL A 306 3.08 10.48 28.88
N LYS A 307 2.00 11.14 28.46
CA LYS A 307 1.53 12.45 28.94
C LYS A 307 0.02 12.41 29.17
N GLU A 308 -0.49 13.30 30.01
CA GLU A 308 -1.92 13.53 30.16
C GLU A 308 -2.44 14.45 29.04
N PHE A 309 -3.70 14.26 28.65
CA PHE A 309 -4.43 15.19 27.77
C PHE A 309 -5.73 15.68 28.41
N THR A 310 -6.20 16.83 27.94
CA THR A 310 -7.52 17.39 28.28
C THR A 310 -8.25 17.79 27.01
N PHE A 311 -9.57 17.92 27.08
CA PHE A 311 -10.38 18.41 25.98
C PHE A 311 -10.59 19.94 26.06
N PRO A 312 -10.65 20.65 24.92
CA PRO A 312 -10.43 20.13 23.58
C PRO A 312 -8.96 19.75 23.34
N PHE A 313 -8.74 18.58 22.74
CA PHE A 313 -7.43 18.11 22.34
C PHE A 313 -7.17 18.59 20.92
N VAL A 314 -6.35 19.64 20.80
CA VAL A 314 -6.14 20.36 19.54
C VAL A 314 -4.67 20.32 19.14
N GLY A 315 -4.41 19.93 17.89
CA GLY A 315 -3.04 19.89 17.40
C GLY A 315 -2.89 19.56 15.93
N TYR A 316 -1.63 19.61 15.50
CA TYR A 316 -1.21 19.17 14.17
C TYR A 316 -0.29 17.96 14.28
N LEU A 317 -0.56 16.92 13.50
CA LEU A 317 0.40 15.88 13.16
C LEU A 317 1.10 16.29 11.86
N VAL A 318 2.42 16.15 11.80
CA VAL A 318 3.21 16.50 10.62
C VAL A 318 4.07 15.30 10.24
N LEU A 319 3.98 14.91 8.98
CA LEU A 319 4.95 14.02 8.34
C LEU A 319 5.75 14.84 7.34
N ASN A 320 7.08 14.75 7.40
CA ASN A 320 7.96 15.48 6.50
C ASN A 320 9.10 14.59 6.00
N VAL A 321 9.44 14.72 4.73
CA VAL A 321 10.68 14.23 4.16
C VAL A 321 11.54 15.43 3.77
N SER A 322 12.80 15.41 4.20
CA SER A 322 13.81 16.36 3.73
C SER A 322 14.97 15.62 3.08
N GLN A 323 15.55 16.22 2.06
CA GLN A 323 16.71 15.66 1.38
C GLN A 323 17.98 16.29 1.93
N THR A 324 18.99 15.49 2.24
CA THR A 324 20.31 15.94 2.69
C THR A 324 21.37 15.01 2.13
N ASN A 325 22.29 15.52 1.32
CA ASN A 325 23.44 14.76 0.79
C ASN A 325 23.10 13.42 0.12
N GLY A 326 22.00 13.36 -0.66
CA GLY A 326 21.58 12.13 -1.35
C GLY A 326 20.83 11.13 -0.46
N GLU A 327 20.53 11.51 0.77
CA GLU A 327 19.67 10.77 1.69
C GLU A 327 18.37 11.53 1.93
N SER A 328 17.31 10.78 2.24
CA SER A 328 16.03 11.32 2.66
C SER A 328 15.83 11.05 4.14
N VAL A 329 15.51 12.10 4.89
CA VAL A 329 15.21 12.04 6.31
C VAL A 329 13.71 12.22 6.50
N MET A 330 13.05 11.14 6.89
CA MET A 330 11.64 11.12 7.27
C MET A 330 11.52 11.60 8.72
N ARG A 331 10.57 12.50 9.01
CA ARG A 331 10.36 13.06 10.34
C ARG A 331 8.88 13.07 10.71
N SER A 332 8.61 12.73 11.97
CA SER A 332 7.30 12.87 12.60
C SER A 332 7.32 14.01 13.61
N GLY A 333 6.37 14.92 13.43
CA GLY A 333 6.17 16.09 14.27
C GLY A 333 4.76 16.11 14.89
N PHE A 334 4.65 16.72 16.07
CA PHE A 334 3.38 17.05 16.69
C PHE A 334 3.41 18.48 17.23
N VAL A 335 2.40 19.27 16.90
CA VAL A 335 2.19 20.61 17.46
C VAL A 335 0.96 20.53 18.35
N ASN A 336 1.16 20.62 19.67
CA ASN A 336 0.07 20.70 20.62
C ASN A 336 -0.35 22.18 20.75
N LEU A 337 -1.54 22.52 20.26
CA LEU A 337 -2.01 23.90 20.24
C LEU A 337 -2.52 24.36 21.61
N THR A 338 -2.99 23.45 22.46
CA THR A 338 -3.40 23.78 23.84
C THR A 338 -2.22 24.21 24.71
N SER A 339 -1.03 23.66 24.46
CA SER A 339 0.19 23.97 25.22
C SER A 339 1.20 24.83 24.45
N GLU A 340 0.88 25.20 23.21
CA GLU A 340 1.74 25.93 22.28
C GLU A 340 3.13 25.29 22.05
N LYS A 341 3.24 23.96 22.21
CA LYS A 341 4.51 23.24 22.09
C LYS A 341 4.59 22.44 20.80
N THR A 342 5.74 22.55 20.13
CA THR A 342 6.10 21.74 18.96
C THR A 342 7.11 20.67 19.35
N TYR A 343 6.90 19.45 18.86
CA TYR A 343 7.71 18.27 19.12
C TYR A 343 8.08 17.60 17.80
N TRP A 344 9.36 17.68 17.41
CA TRP A 344 9.93 16.73 16.46
C TRP A 344 10.48 15.58 17.27
N PHE A 345 9.74 14.48 17.34
CA PHE A 345 10.04 13.41 18.29
C PHE A 345 10.77 12.22 17.65
N SER A 346 10.80 12.15 16.31
CA SER A 346 11.44 11.05 15.61
C SER A 346 11.97 11.47 14.23
N ASN A 347 13.06 10.83 13.83
CA ASN A 347 13.60 10.89 12.48
C ASN A 347 14.17 9.52 12.06
N TYR A 348 14.03 9.21 10.77
CA TYR A 348 14.58 8.01 10.15
C TYR A 348 15.19 8.37 8.80
N SER A 349 16.44 7.98 8.56
CA SER A 349 17.19 8.31 7.35
C SER A 349 17.34 7.10 6.45
N VAL A 350 17.12 7.29 5.15
CA VAL A 350 17.34 6.29 4.11
C VAL A 350 18.18 6.87 2.98
N LYS A 351 19.00 6.04 2.33
CA LYS A 351 19.72 6.43 1.12
C LYS A 351 18.77 6.53 -0.05
N GLY A 352 18.91 7.59 -0.85
CA GLY A 352 18.04 7.87 -1.98
C GLY A 352 17.13 9.07 -1.75
N ILE A 353 16.45 9.48 -2.82
CA ILE A 353 15.56 10.64 -2.83
C ILE A 353 14.12 10.16 -2.84
N PHE A 354 13.41 10.40 -1.74
CA PHE A 354 12.03 9.97 -1.53
C PHE A 354 11.14 11.18 -1.33
N ASP A 355 9.89 11.03 -1.76
CA ASP A 355 8.80 11.95 -1.44
C ASP A 355 7.55 11.13 -1.10
N PHE A 356 6.60 11.74 -0.38
CA PHE A 356 5.28 11.13 -0.20
C PHE A 356 4.56 11.05 -1.54
N LEU A 357 3.92 9.93 -1.80
CA LEU A 357 3.26 9.62 -3.06
C LEU A 357 1.81 9.21 -2.81
N VAL A 358 0.89 9.97 -3.37
CA VAL A 358 -0.50 9.55 -3.57
C VAL A 358 -0.69 9.21 -5.05
N ASN A 359 -1.13 7.99 -5.37
CA ASN A 359 -1.23 7.53 -6.77
C ASN A 359 -2.47 6.65 -7.02
N GLY A 360 -3.41 7.16 -7.82
CA GLY A 360 -4.62 6.43 -8.16
C GLY A 360 -4.50 5.34 -9.22
N LYS A 361 -3.30 5.10 -9.77
CA LYS A 361 -3.09 4.15 -10.87
C LYS A 361 -2.45 2.84 -10.44
N ASN A 362 -1.69 2.84 -9.36
CA ASN A 362 -0.89 1.70 -8.94
C ASN A 362 -1.06 1.47 -7.45
N TYR A 363 -0.99 0.21 -7.05
CA TYR A 363 -0.71 -0.19 -5.67
C TYR A 363 0.81 -0.21 -5.46
N THR A 364 1.27 -0.23 -4.21
CA THR A 364 2.67 -0.58 -3.94
C THR A 364 2.95 -1.99 -4.46
N PRO A 365 4.23 -2.37 -4.68
CA PRO A 365 4.56 -3.74 -5.01
C PRO A 365 3.99 -4.72 -3.98
N GLY A 366 3.54 -5.88 -4.46
CA GLY A 366 3.09 -7.00 -3.66
C GLY A 366 3.27 -8.30 -4.42
N ASN A 367 3.09 -9.44 -3.75
CA ASN A 367 3.29 -10.76 -4.30
C ASN A 367 2.09 -11.69 -4.13
N VAL A 368 2.35 -12.94 -4.49
CA VAL A 368 1.49 -14.12 -4.38
C VAL A 368 0.98 -14.27 -2.93
N SER A 369 1.85 -14.26 -1.93
CA SER A 369 1.44 -14.33 -0.53
C SER A 369 0.82 -13.05 0.06
N ARG A 370 1.09 -11.87 -0.50
CA ARG A 370 0.73 -10.58 0.09
C ARG A 370 0.43 -9.51 -0.97
N SER A 371 -0.81 -9.05 -0.93
CA SER A 371 -1.29 -7.89 -1.68
C SER A 371 -0.55 -6.60 -1.28
N GLY A 372 -0.16 -5.78 -2.26
CA GLY A 372 0.53 -4.49 -2.05
C GLY A 372 -0.42 -3.38 -1.61
N LEU A 373 0.06 -2.42 -0.81
CA LEU A 373 -0.72 -1.35 -0.20
C LEU A 373 -1.16 -0.26 -1.19
N PHE A 374 -1.91 0.74 -0.71
CA PHE A 374 -2.22 1.92 -1.50
C PHE A 374 -1.05 2.91 -1.49
N TYR A 375 -0.85 3.65 -2.57
CA TYR A 375 -0.09 4.91 -2.48
C TYR A 375 -1.06 5.99 -2.06
N ASP A 376 -1.22 6.19 -0.76
CA ASP A 376 -2.19 7.12 -0.20
C ASP A 376 -1.61 8.04 0.88
N ALA A 377 -2.49 8.90 1.38
CA ALA A 377 -2.29 9.69 2.57
C ALA A 377 -3.58 9.64 3.39
N GLU A 378 -3.45 9.44 4.69
CA GLU A 378 -4.59 9.21 5.58
C GLU A 378 -4.45 10.02 6.88
N LEU A 379 -5.52 10.64 7.35
CA LEU A 379 -5.69 11.07 8.74
C LEU A 379 -6.91 10.36 9.29
N VAL A 380 -6.68 9.33 10.09
CA VAL A 380 -7.74 8.40 10.51
C VAL A 380 -7.69 8.12 12.01
N ILE A 381 -8.83 7.67 12.54
CA ILE A 381 -9.00 7.14 13.88
C ILE A 381 -9.08 5.62 13.77
N GLY A 382 -8.33 4.90 14.61
CA GLY A 382 -8.35 3.45 14.70
C GLY A 382 -8.26 2.96 16.15
N GLY A 383 -8.17 1.64 16.32
CA GLY A 383 -7.87 0.99 17.60
C GLY A 383 -6.47 1.33 18.14
N GLY A 384 -6.16 0.81 19.32
CA GLY A 384 -4.89 1.08 20.01
C GLY A 384 -3.66 0.44 19.39
N GLY A 385 -3.80 -0.63 18.61
CA GLY A 385 -2.66 -1.28 17.97
C GLY A 385 -2.89 -2.77 17.73
N ASN A 386 -1.92 -3.42 17.09
CA ASN A 386 -1.90 -4.86 16.82
C ASN A 386 -3.12 -5.35 16.02
N GLY A 387 -3.72 -4.48 15.20
CA GLY A 387 -4.95 -4.78 14.46
C GLY A 387 -6.23 -4.80 15.30
N GLU A 388 -6.22 -4.16 16.48
CA GLU A 388 -7.44 -3.96 17.26
C GLU A 388 -8.46 -3.12 16.48
N VAL A 389 -9.72 -3.54 16.54
CA VAL A 389 -10.88 -2.75 16.10
C VAL A 389 -11.60 -2.26 17.36
N THR A 390 -11.54 -0.97 17.65
CA THR A 390 -12.12 -0.43 18.88
C THR A 390 -13.50 0.20 18.65
N SER A 391 -14.34 0.23 19.68
CA SER A 391 -15.67 0.85 19.60
C SER A 391 -15.70 2.22 20.24
N LEU A 392 -16.12 3.26 19.50
CA LEU A 392 -16.30 4.59 20.07
C LEU A 392 -17.60 4.63 20.88
N LYS A 393 -17.45 4.77 22.20
CA LYS A 393 -18.59 5.01 23.11
C LYS A 393 -19.02 6.46 23.10
N SER A 394 -18.09 7.36 22.83
CA SER A 394 -18.38 8.76 22.54
C SER A 394 -17.20 9.40 21.82
N TYR A 395 -17.48 10.19 20.78
CA TYR A 395 -16.48 10.85 19.96
C TYR A 395 -17.09 12.06 19.25
N ASN A 396 -16.35 13.17 19.24
CA ASN A 396 -16.63 14.36 18.43
C ASN A 396 -15.30 15.05 18.08
N GLY A 397 -15.07 15.31 16.79
CA GLY A 397 -13.82 15.91 16.35
C GLY A 397 -13.90 16.62 15.00
N TRP A 398 -13.03 17.61 14.83
CA TRP A 398 -12.72 18.20 13.53
C TRP A 398 -11.39 17.66 13.05
N LEU A 399 -11.35 17.29 11.76
CA LEU A 399 -10.20 16.70 11.10
C LEU A 399 -9.87 17.52 9.85
N ALA A 400 -8.59 17.68 9.53
CA ALA A 400 -8.19 18.10 8.20
C ALA A 400 -6.94 17.35 7.72
N LEU A 401 -6.94 16.93 6.45
CA LEU A 401 -5.81 16.26 5.83
C LEU A 401 -5.35 17.05 4.60
N LEU A 402 -4.09 17.49 4.62
CA LEU A 402 -3.51 18.39 3.61
C LEU A 402 -2.12 17.90 3.19
N TYR A 403 -1.68 18.32 2.00
CA TYR A 403 -0.30 18.12 1.54
C TYR A 403 0.38 19.44 1.20
N LEU A 404 1.71 19.45 1.29
CA LEU A 404 2.52 20.61 0.93
C LEU A 404 2.66 20.74 -0.59
N ASN A 405 2.13 21.82 -1.16
CA ASN A 405 2.33 22.21 -2.54
C ASN A 405 3.16 23.51 -2.60
N GLY A 406 4.41 23.38 -3.04
CA GLY A 406 5.38 24.48 -2.97
C GLY A 406 5.66 24.88 -1.52
N THR A 407 5.08 25.99 -1.08
CA THR A 407 5.27 26.54 0.27
C THR A 407 4.00 26.55 1.12
N ARG A 408 2.92 25.93 0.65
CA ARG A 408 1.60 25.98 1.29
C ARG A 408 0.96 24.61 1.38
N TYR A 409 0.31 24.33 2.51
CA TYR A 409 -0.56 23.18 2.61
C TYR A 409 -1.87 23.43 1.87
N VAL A 410 -2.29 22.47 1.06
CA VAL A 410 -3.52 22.52 0.26
C VAL A 410 -4.25 21.17 0.33
N SER A 411 -5.52 21.17 -0.02
CA SER A 411 -6.36 19.98 -0.03
C SER A 411 -6.05 19.04 -1.20
N PHE A 412 -6.24 17.75 -0.98
CA PHE A 412 -6.28 16.74 -2.03
C PHE A 412 -7.51 16.94 -2.94
N PRO A 413 -7.44 16.49 -4.20
CA PRO A 413 -8.59 16.51 -5.12
C PRO A 413 -9.81 15.68 -4.67
N SER A 414 -9.61 14.61 -3.90
CA SER A 414 -10.69 13.79 -3.35
C SER A 414 -10.35 13.23 -1.98
N TYR A 415 -11.40 12.82 -1.26
CA TYR A 415 -11.31 12.22 0.07
C TYR A 415 -12.28 11.05 0.21
N TYR A 416 -11.92 10.09 1.04
CA TYR A 416 -12.73 8.95 1.45
C TYR A 416 -12.84 8.96 2.98
N SER A 417 -13.92 8.40 3.50
CA SER A 417 -14.23 8.38 4.94
C SER A 417 -13.47 7.33 5.74
N PHE A 418 -12.61 6.55 5.09
CA PHE A 418 -11.88 5.43 5.67
C PHE A 418 -10.46 5.37 5.13
N GLY A 419 -9.52 4.89 5.95
CA GLY A 419 -8.17 4.48 5.53
C GLY A 419 -8.12 2.98 5.24
N ALA A 420 -7.01 2.46 4.69
CA ALA A 420 -6.85 1.08 4.28
C ALA A 420 -5.50 0.45 4.65
N ASP A 421 -4.45 1.26 4.79
CA ASP A 421 -3.09 0.74 4.98
C ASP A 421 -2.78 0.44 6.44
N THR A 422 -3.53 1.03 7.37
CA THR A 422 -3.45 0.68 8.78
C THR A 422 -4.28 -0.55 9.12
N LYS A 423 -3.79 -1.37 10.04
CA LYS A 423 -4.47 -2.60 10.49
C LYS A 423 -5.54 -2.33 11.54
N GLU A 424 -5.42 -1.22 12.26
CA GLU A 424 -6.33 -0.89 13.34
C GLU A 424 -7.63 -0.26 12.80
N GLY A 425 -8.76 -0.67 13.37
CA GLY A 425 -10.09 -0.25 12.94
C GLY A 425 -10.87 0.51 14.00
N VAL A 426 -11.99 1.12 13.61
CA VAL A 426 -12.91 1.71 14.56
C VAL A 426 -14.37 1.52 14.15
N ASP A 427 -15.21 1.14 15.10
CA ASP A 427 -16.66 1.17 14.93
C ASP A 427 -17.30 2.43 15.55
N ASN A 428 -18.51 2.71 15.09
CA ASN A 428 -19.38 3.78 15.55
C ASN A 428 -18.81 5.19 15.31
N MET A 429 -18.17 5.41 14.15
CA MET A 429 -17.72 6.73 13.69
C MET A 429 -18.35 7.13 12.35
N HIS A 430 -18.98 8.30 12.29
CA HIS A 430 -19.50 8.91 11.07
C HIS A 430 -18.65 10.11 10.65
N VAL A 431 -18.38 10.26 9.34
CA VAL A 431 -17.57 11.37 8.80
C VAL A 431 -18.40 12.25 7.85
N VAL A 432 -18.44 13.55 8.13
CA VAL A 432 -19.09 14.57 7.28
C VAL A 432 -18.03 15.49 6.69
N TYR A 433 -17.94 15.50 5.36
CA TYR A 433 -16.96 16.33 4.66
C TYR A 433 -17.49 17.75 4.45
N LEU A 434 -16.67 18.72 4.82
CA LEU A 434 -17.02 20.14 4.82
C LEU A 434 -16.43 20.88 3.61
N GLY A 435 -15.57 20.22 2.84
CA GLY A 435 -14.82 20.83 1.74
C GLY A 435 -13.40 21.21 2.15
N SER A 436 -12.55 21.53 1.16
CA SER A 436 -11.18 22.03 1.38
C SER A 436 -10.28 21.12 2.24
N GLY A 437 -10.57 19.83 2.28
CA GLY A 437 -9.81 18.86 3.07
C GLY A 437 -10.19 18.79 4.55
N GLU A 438 -11.31 19.41 4.93
CA GLU A 438 -11.85 19.43 6.29
C GLU A 438 -13.05 18.49 6.43
N ALA A 439 -13.15 17.86 7.59
CA ALA A 439 -14.29 17.06 7.98
C ALA A 439 -14.65 17.27 9.45
N TYR A 440 -15.94 17.09 9.75
CA TYR A 440 -16.42 16.88 11.10
C TYR A 440 -16.80 15.42 11.26
N SER A 441 -16.36 14.81 12.35
CA SER A 441 -16.61 13.40 12.64
C SER A 441 -17.16 13.25 14.06
N TYR A 442 -18.09 12.31 14.22
CA TYR A 442 -18.82 12.11 15.47
C TYR A 442 -19.26 10.65 15.61
N THR A 443 -19.72 10.28 16.81
CA THR A 443 -20.24 8.94 17.04
C THR A 443 -21.49 8.65 16.21
N GLY A 444 -21.44 7.63 15.37
CA GLY A 444 -22.57 7.21 14.54
C GLY A 444 -22.17 6.12 13.55
N LYS A 445 -23.16 5.55 12.84
CA LYS A 445 -22.92 4.49 11.86
C LYS A 445 -21.92 4.93 10.79
N GLU A 446 -20.96 4.06 10.52
CA GLU A 446 -19.91 4.22 9.53
C GLU A 446 -20.49 4.46 8.15
N ASN A 447 -19.84 5.32 7.40
CA ASN A 447 -20.26 5.70 6.07
C ASN A 447 -19.11 5.54 5.08
N LEU A 448 -18.71 4.30 4.79
CA LEU A 448 -17.64 3.98 3.84
C LEU A 448 -18.00 4.49 2.44
N ARG A 449 -17.47 5.65 2.04
CA ARG A 449 -17.80 6.30 0.78
C ARG A 449 -16.71 7.28 0.36
N GLU A 450 -16.70 7.61 -0.93
CA GLU A 450 -16.06 8.85 -1.36
C GLU A 450 -16.85 10.03 -0.79
N LEU A 451 -16.14 10.97 -0.18
CA LEU A 451 -16.68 12.15 0.45
C LEU A 451 -16.90 13.26 -0.58
N LYS A 452 -18.10 13.82 -0.60
CA LYS A 452 -18.45 15.03 -1.34
C LYS A 452 -18.90 16.10 -0.34
N PRO A 453 -18.67 17.41 -0.61
CA PRO A 453 -19.14 18.45 0.28
C PRO A 453 -20.66 18.34 0.44
N GLU A 454 -21.13 18.05 1.64
CA GLU A 454 -22.56 18.10 1.91
C GLU A 454 -22.93 19.58 2.06
N GLY A 455 -23.78 20.08 1.16
CA GLY A 455 -24.26 21.47 1.13
C GLY A 455 -25.17 21.83 2.31
N THR A 456 -24.75 21.54 3.54
CA THR A 456 -25.51 21.84 4.74
C THR A 456 -25.32 23.31 5.15
N PRO A 457 -26.42 24.03 5.44
CA PRO A 457 -26.39 25.39 5.96
C PRO A 457 -26.13 25.34 7.47
N PHE A 458 -24.99 24.78 7.88
CA PHE A 458 -24.50 24.95 9.24
C PHE A 458 -23.59 26.18 9.25
N PRO A 459 -23.72 27.11 10.20
CA PRO A 459 -22.74 28.17 10.38
C PRO A 459 -21.47 27.53 10.94
N LEU A 460 -20.65 26.98 10.04
CA LEU A 460 -19.32 26.53 10.37
C LEU A 460 -18.51 27.77 10.77
N PRO A 461 -17.78 27.77 11.89
CA PRO A 461 -16.63 28.63 12.01
C PRO A 461 -15.74 28.32 10.79
N LYS A 462 -15.46 29.30 9.94
CA LYS A 462 -14.37 29.18 8.98
C LYS A 462 -13.08 29.13 9.81
N VAL A 463 -12.73 27.97 10.36
CA VAL A 463 -11.48 27.79 11.11
C VAL A 463 -10.29 28.14 10.20
N PHE A 464 -10.44 27.90 8.89
CA PHE A 464 -9.54 28.38 7.86
C PHE A 464 -10.21 29.47 7.00
N GLY A 465 -10.27 30.69 7.50
CA GLY A 465 -10.02 31.83 6.60
C GLY A 465 -8.62 31.62 6.00
N PHE A 466 -8.46 31.70 4.69
CA PHE A 466 -7.18 31.49 3.97
C PHE A 466 -6.09 32.53 4.32
N GLU A 467 -5.80 32.78 5.60
CA GLU A 467 -4.49 33.29 6.02
C GLU A 467 -3.51 32.12 6.13
N LYS A 468 -3.14 31.62 4.94
CA LYS A 468 -1.83 31.07 4.59
C LYS A 468 -1.01 30.57 5.80
N ILE A 469 -1.08 29.28 6.11
CA ILE A 469 0.02 28.62 6.85
C ILE A 469 1.24 28.63 5.93
N ASN A 470 2.07 29.68 6.05
CA ASN A 470 3.33 29.82 5.36
C ASN A 470 4.32 28.80 5.95
N SER A 471 4.92 27.94 5.12
CA SER A 471 5.91 26.95 5.57
C SER A 471 7.12 27.56 6.31
N THR A 472 7.36 28.87 6.16
CA THR A 472 8.39 29.63 6.90
C THR A 472 8.07 29.80 8.40
N ARG A 473 6.87 29.45 8.87
CA ARG A 473 6.48 29.49 10.30
C ARG A 473 6.62 28.16 11.04
N PHE A 474 6.98 27.06 10.36
CA PHE A 474 7.54 25.91 11.07
C PHE A 474 8.99 26.27 11.41
N PRO A 475 9.33 26.52 12.68
CA PRO A 475 10.64 27.04 13.00
C PRO A 475 11.67 25.95 12.71
N ASN A 476 12.62 26.24 11.82
CA ASN A 476 13.98 25.79 12.09
C ASN A 476 14.36 26.45 13.40
N THR A 477 14.42 25.66 14.48
CA THR A 477 15.05 25.98 15.77
C THR A 477 14.94 27.45 16.24
N THR A 478 14.21 27.64 17.34
CA THR A 478 14.19 28.82 18.21
C THR A 478 13.46 30.08 17.70
N THR A 479 12.46 30.48 18.51
CA THR A 479 11.76 31.79 18.57
C THR A 479 10.59 32.01 17.61
N LEU A 480 9.37 32.09 18.16
CA LEU A 480 8.18 32.65 17.49
C LEU A 480 7.83 33.99 18.17
N ILE A 481 7.69 35.03 17.33
CA ILE A 481 7.13 36.34 17.70
C ILE A 481 5.65 36.36 17.31
N HIS A 482 4.88 36.97 18.20
CA HIS A 482 3.43 37.11 18.24
C HIS A 482 2.85 38.04 17.15
N SER A 483 1.63 37.73 16.71
CA SER A 483 0.61 38.68 16.23
C SER A 483 -0.70 37.89 16.08
N GLY A 484 -1.83 38.17 16.71
CA GLY A 484 -2.23 39.20 17.65
C GLY A 484 -3.69 38.88 18.03
N ASP A 485 -4.08 39.36 19.20
CA ASP A 485 -5.37 39.21 19.88
C ASP A 485 -6.58 39.24 18.95
N ASN A 486 -7.38 38.16 18.93
CA ASN A 486 -8.82 38.13 18.56
C ASN A 486 -9.45 36.71 18.60
N MET A 487 -8.68 35.64 18.78
CA MET A 487 -9.20 34.26 18.70
C MET A 487 -9.98 33.80 19.95
N GLU A 488 -9.72 34.39 21.13
CA GLU A 488 -10.39 34.00 22.38
C GLU A 488 -11.88 34.39 22.44
N ILE A 489 -12.30 35.41 21.68
CA ILE A 489 -13.70 35.88 21.70
C ILE A 489 -14.59 35.03 20.80
N GLU A 490 -14.09 34.50 19.68
CA GLU A 490 -14.89 33.65 18.77
C GLU A 490 -15.08 32.22 19.31
N LEU A 491 -14.08 31.63 19.99
CA LEU A 491 -14.20 30.30 20.62
C LEU A 491 -15.17 30.27 21.81
N ALA A 492 -15.27 31.39 22.56
CA ALA A 492 -16.24 31.54 23.64
C ALA A 492 -17.69 31.64 23.11
N LEU A 493 -17.90 32.24 21.95
CA LEU A 493 -19.23 32.32 21.32
C LEU A 493 -19.71 30.97 20.79
N VAL A 494 -18.80 30.16 20.22
CA VAL A 494 -19.13 28.82 19.67
C VAL A 494 -19.50 27.81 20.76
N SER A 495 -18.84 27.86 21.92
CA SER A 495 -19.19 27.01 23.08
C SER A 495 -20.53 27.37 23.70
N VAL A 496 -20.91 28.66 23.72
CA VAL A 496 -22.24 29.11 24.15
C VAL A 496 -23.33 28.71 23.15
N LEU A 497 -23.08 28.83 21.84
CA LEU A 497 -24.03 28.45 20.79
C LEU A 497 -24.30 26.94 20.74
N SER A 498 -23.27 26.11 20.92
CA SER A 498 -23.42 24.65 21.00
C SER A 498 -24.20 24.21 22.26
N GLY A 499 -24.02 24.89 23.40
CA GLY A 499 -24.83 24.71 24.59
C GLY A 499 -26.31 25.08 24.40
N VAL A 500 -26.60 26.18 23.70
CA VAL A 500 -27.98 26.61 23.42
C VAL A 500 -28.69 25.66 22.44
N VAL A 501 -27.98 25.12 21.44
CA VAL A 501 -28.54 24.14 20.48
C VAL A 501 -28.88 22.83 21.19
N ALA A 502 -28.05 22.37 22.13
CA ALA A 502 -28.36 21.19 22.95
C ALA A 502 -29.62 21.39 23.82
N ILE A 503 -29.81 22.59 24.39
CA ILE A 503 -31.00 22.92 25.19
C ILE A 503 -32.26 22.99 24.32
N VAL A 504 -32.19 23.58 23.11
CA VAL A 504 -33.33 23.66 22.18
C VAL A 504 -33.71 22.28 21.65
N ALA A 505 -32.74 21.41 21.38
CA ALA A 505 -33.00 20.02 20.98
C ALA A 505 -33.70 19.23 22.10
N VAL A 506 -33.27 19.39 23.35
CA VAL A 506 -33.88 18.74 24.53
C VAL A 506 -35.29 19.26 24.81
N LEU A 507 -35.53 20.57 24.64
CA LEU A 507 -36.87 21.16 24.83
C LEU A 507 -37.85 20.77 23.71
N LYS A 508 -37.40 20.66 22.46
CA LYS A 508 -38.22 20.13 21.36
C LYS A 508 -38.59 18.66 21.58
N PHE A 509 -37.66 17.84 22.06
CA PHE A 509 -37.90 16.42 22.37
C PHE A 509 -38.85 16.20 23.56
N ARG A 510 -38.86 17.12 24.54
CA ARG A 510 -39.83 17.08 25.65
C ARG A 510 -41.24 17.51 25.22
N SER A 511 -41.37 18.44 24.27
CA SER A 511 -42.70 18.86 23.78
C SER A 511 -43.41 17.81 22.91
N SER A 512 -42.66 16.89 22.27
CA SER A 512 -43.23 15.83 21.42
C SER A 512 -43.62 14.55 22.17
N ARG A 513 -43.36 14.47 23.48
CA ARG A 513 -43.83 13.37 24.36
C ARG A 513 -44.99 13.78 25.27
N GLY A 514 -45.52 14.98 25.10
CA GLY A 514 -46.66 15.52 25.85
C GLY A 514 -47.88 15.79 24.97
N LYS A 515 -48.25 14.84 24.10
CA LYS A 515 -49.58 14.71 23.49
C LYS A 515 -49.91 13.24 23.33
#